data_AF-A0AAD3G708-F1
#
_entry.id   AF-A0AAD3G708-F1
#
_cell.length_a   1.000
_cell.length_b   1.000
_cell.length_c   1.000
_cell.angle_alpha   90.00
_cell.angle_beta   90.00
_cell.angle_gamma   90.00
#
_symmetry.space_group_name_H-M   'P 1'
#
loop_
_entity.id
_entity.type
_entity.pdbx_description
1 polymer ?
#
loop_
_entity_poly.entity_id
_entity_poly.type
_entity_poly.pdbx_seq_one_letter_code
_entity_poly.pdbx_strand_id
1 'polypeptide(L)'
;MNYDIVFLLEESSIENVLNELLPKLILREISYICISHQGKQDLAKSIPIKLKAFKKSSPNTKFIIVHDQDSHDCQKLKKDLGQICQNSSDAQVLIRIICHELES
;
A
#
# COMPACT_ATOMS: atom_id res chain seq x y z
N MET A 1 -3.66 -18.26 1.71
CA MET A 1 -4.40 -17.45 0.71
C MET A 1 -3.39 -16.74 -0.16
N ASN A 2 -3.59 -16.74 -1.47
CA ASN A 2 -2.74 -16.08 -2.46
C ASN A 2 -3.51 -14.86 -2.97
N TYR A 3 -2.89 -13.69 -3.05
CA TYR A 3 -3.51 -12.47 -3.58
C TYR A 3 -2.65 -11.92 -4.72
N ASP A 4 -3.28 -11.48 -5.81
CA ASP A 4 -2.58 -10.81 -6.91
C ASP A 4 -2.12 -9.42 -6.49
N ILE A 5 -2.95 -8.72 -5.70
CA ILE A 5 -2.68 -7.37 -5.20
C ILE A 5 -2.91 -7.29 -3.70
N VAL A 6 -1.93 -6.78 -2.95
CA VAL A 6 -2.07 -6.44 -1.53
C VAL A 6 -1.99 -4.93 -1.38
N PHE A 7 -3.07 -4.35 -0.85
CA PHE A 7 -3.11 -2.94 -0.48
C PHE A 7 -2.68 -2.79 0.99
N LEU A 8 -1.62 -2.01 1.24
CA LEU A 8 -1.22 -1.60 2.59
C LEU A 8 -1.62 -0.14 2.77
N LEU A 9 -2.57 0.10 3.67
CA LEU A 9 -3.25 1.38 3.82
C LEU A 9 -2.88 2.00 5.16
N GLU A 10 -2.64 3.31 5.20
CA GLU A 10 -2.28 4.00 6.44
C GLU A 10 -3.37 3.90 7.52
N GLU A 11 -4.64 3.99 7.12
CA GLU A 11 -5.77 4.02 8.04
C GLU A 11 -7.03 3.36 7.46
N SER A 12 -8.02 3.13 8.32
CA SER A 12 -9.26 2.41 7.97
C SER A 12 -10.22 3.22 7.09
N SER A 13 -10.12 4.55 7.10
CA SER A 13 -10.94 5.41 6.22
C SER A 13 -10.68 5.09 4.74
N ILE A 14 -9.40 4.90 4.36
CA ILE A 14 -8.96 4.55 3.01
C ILE A 14 -9.51 3.17 2.62
N GLU A 15 -9.52 2.23 3.56
CA GLU A 15 -10.06 0.89 3.33
C GLU A 15 -11.55 0.94 2.99
N ASN A 16 -12.33 1.76 3.72
CA ASN A 16 -13.75 1.94 3.43
C ASN A 16 -13.99 2.46 2.01
N VAL A 17 -13.21 3.46 1.58
CA VAL A 17 -13.30 4.02 0.22
C VAL A 17 -12.93 2.95 -0.83
N LEU A 18 -11.85 2.21 -0.62
CA LEU A 18 -11.40 1.18 -1.56
C LEU A 18 -12.38 0.01 -1.63
N ASN A 19 -13.04 -0.37 -0.53
CA ASN A 19 -14.06 -1.42 -0.53
C ASN A 19 -15.26 -1.08 -1.43
N GLU A 20 -15.56 0.21 -1.62
CA GLU A 20 -16.61 0.66 -2.54
C GLU A 20 -16.14 0.84 -3.99
N LEU A 21 -14.87 1.25 -4.18
CA LEU A 21 -14.32 1.56 -5.50
C LEU A 21 -13.72 0.35 -6.22
N LEU A 22 -12.93 -0.47 -5.52
CA LEU A 22 -12.20 -1.58 -6.15
C LEU A 22 -13.10 -2.59 -6.85
N PRO A 23 -14.29 -2.98 -6.34
CA PRO A 23 -15.19 -3.90 -7.05
C PRO A 23 -15.66 -3.38 -8.42
N LYS A 24 -15.60 -2.05 -8.64
CA LYS A 24 -15.99 -1.39 -9.89
C LYS A 24 -14.81 -1.22 -10.85
N LEU A 25 -13.58 -1.23 -10.34
CA LEU A 25 -12.35 -0.93 -11.09
C LEU A 25 -11.52 -2.18 -11.41
N ILE A 26 -11.56 -3.17 -10.53
CA ILE A 26 -10.77 -4.40 -10.66
C ILE A 26 -11.60 -5.49 -11.35
N LEU A 27 -10.96 -6.20 -12.28
CA LEU A 27 -11.56 -7.35 -12.96
C LEU A 27 -11.82 -8.47 -11.96
N ARG A 28 -12.95 -9.18 -12.10
CA ARG A 28 -13.39 -10.24 -11.17
C ARG A 28 -12.38 -11.38 -10.93
N GLU A 29 -11.46 -11.58 -11.87
CA GLU A 29 -10.43 -12.62 -11.81
C GLU A 29 -9.21 -12.22 -10.97
N ILE A 30 -9.05 -10.93 -10.67
CA ILE A 30 -7.92 -10.41 -9.90
C ILE A 30 -8.29 -10.43 -8.42
N SER A 31 -7.56 -11.24 -7.66
CA SER A 31 -7.71 -11.33 -6.21
C SER A 31 -6.94 -10.21 -5.50
N TYR A 32 -7.59 -9.57 -4.51
CA TYR A 32 -6.95 -8.53 -3.72
C TYR A 32 -7.36 -8.55 -2.25
N ILE A 33 -6.54 -7.91 -1.40
CA ILE A 33 -6.84 -7.67 0.01
C ILE A 33 -6.42 -6.27 0.41
N CYS A 34 -7.21 -5.63 1.26
CA CYS A 34 -6.89 -4.38 1.94
C CYS A 34 -6.43 -4.67 3.37
N ILE A 35 -5.33 -4.03 3.79
CA ILE A 35 -4.81 -4.11 5.14
C ILE A 35 -4.60 -2.68 5.64
N SER A 36 -5.55 -2.17 6.43
CA SER A 36 -5.41 -0.89 7.14
C SER A 36 -4.50 -0.99 8.36
N HIS A 37 -3.93 0.15 8.74
CA HIS A 37 -3.02 0.31 9.87
C HIS A 37 -3.49 1.47 10.77
N GLN A 38 -2.76 1.73 11.85
CA GLN A 38 -3.03 2.84 12.76
C GLN A 38 -2.04 4.00 12.55
N GLY A 39 -2.02 4.54 11.33
CA GLY A 39 -1.18 5.66 10.93
C GLY A 39 0.20 5.29 10.41
N LYS A 40 0.94 6.30 9.93
CA LYS A 40 2.24 6.14 9.25
C LYS A 40 3.26 5.23 9.94
N GLN A 41 3.35 5.28 11.27
CA GLN A 41 4.36 4.53 12.00
C GLN A 41 4.06 3.02 11.99
N ASP A 42 2.79 2.66 12.13
CA ASP A 42 2.34 1.27 12.10
C ASP A 42 2.49 0.70 10.67
N LEU A 43 2.07 1.48 9.66
CA LEU A 43 2.28 1.14 8.26
C LEU A 43 3.77 0.90 7.95
N ALA A 44 4.65 1.82 8.34
CA ALA A 44 6.09 1.71 8.10
C ALA A 44 6.71 0.45 8.73
N LYS A 45 6.25 0.05 9.92
CA LYS A 45 6.68 -1.18 10.59
C LYS A 45 6.15 -2.44 9.91
N SER A 46 4.94 -2.38 9.37
CA SER A 46 4.26 -3.52 8.74
C SER A 46 4.80 -3.86 7.35
N ILE A 47 5.14 -2.85 6.54
CA ILE A 47 5.69 -3.02 5.18
C ILE A 47 6.79 -4.09 5.10
N PRO A 48 7.91 -4.01 5.84
CA PRO A 48 8.99 -5.00 5.74
C PRO A 48 8.53 -6.41 6.08
N ILE A 49 7.60 -6.55 7.03
CA ILE A 49 7.07 -7.84 7.49
C ILE A 49 6.21 -8.47 6.40
N LYS A 50 5.26 -7.71 5.84
CA LYS A 50 4.35 -8.20 4.80
C LYS A 50 5.09 -8.53 3.51
N LEU A 51 5.97 -7.64 3.03
CA LEU A 51 6.74 -7.89 1.82
C LEU A 51 7.55 -9.20 1.90
N LYS A 52 8.22 -9.45 3.03
CA LYS A 52 9.00 -10.69 3.25
C LYS A 52 8.11 -11.93 3.39
N ALA A 53 6.95 -11.82 4.03
CA ALA A 53 6.02 -12.93 4.19
C ALA A 53 5.46 -13.39 2.85
N PHE A 54 4.95 -12.44 2.03
CA PHE A 54 4.38 -12.75 0.72
C PHE A 54 5.42 -13.17 -0.31
N LYS A 55 6.66 -12.66 -0.25
CA LYS A 55 7.73 -13.16 -1.12
C LYS A 55 7.90 -14.69 -1.03
N LYS A 56 7.70 -15.27 0.16
CA LYS A 56 7.84 -16.72 0.38
C LYS A 56 6.64 -17.51 -0.13
N SER A 57 5.42 -17.01 0.06
CA SER A 57 4.19 -17.74 -0.29
C SER A 57 3.66 -17.43 -1.70
N SER A 58 3.97 -16.25 -2.22
CA SER A 58 3.26 -15.58 -3.31
C SER A 58 4.19 -14.59 -4.04
N PRO A 59 5.25 -15.07 -4.71
CA PRO A 59 6.32 -14.21 -5.25
C PRO A 59 5.84 -13.21 -6.33
N ASN A 60 4.69 -13.46 -6.95
CA ASN A 60 4.12 -12.59 -7.98
C ASN A 60 3.14 -11.53 -7.43
N THR A 61 2.88 -11.52 -6.12
CA THR A 61 2.00 -10.53 -5.49
C THR A 61 2.56 -9.13 -5.67
N LYS A 62 1.71 -8.22 -6.15
CA LYS A 62 2.00 -6.80 -6.27
C LYS A 62 1.49 -6.07 -5.04
N PHE A 63 2.23 -5.06 -4.60
CA PHE A 63 1.86 -4.25 -3.46
C PHE A 63 1.48 -2.84 -3.90
N ILE A 64 0.40 -2.33 -3.33
CA ILE A 64 0.02 -0.92 -3.45
C ILE A 64 0.00 -0.34 -2.04
N ILE A 65 0.93 0.56 -1.76
CA ILE A 65 1.00 1.27 -0.48
C ILE A 65 0.29 2.60 -0.66
N VAL A 66 -0.76 2.82 0.13
CA VAL A 66 -1.56 4.05 0.11
C VAL A 66 -1.39 4.77 1.45
N HIS A 67 -0.95 6.01 1.37
CA HIS A 67 -0.69 6.87 2.52
C HIS A 67 -1.44 8.19 2.30
N ASP A 68 -2.08 8.72 3.34
CA ASP A 68 -2.71 10.03 3.27
C ASP A 68 -1.67 11.14 3.50
N GLN A 69 -1.81 12.28 2.84
CA GLN A 69 -0.88 13.38 2.98
C GLN A 69 -1.25 14.29 4.16
N ASP A 70 -0.77 13.93 5.36
CA ASP A 70 -0.77 14.84 6.51
C ASP A 70 0.42 15.80 6.53
N SER A 71 1.42 15.60 5.65
CA SER A 71 2.69 16.33 5.69
C SER A 71 2.98 17.13 4.42
N HIS A 72 3.61 18.30 4.60
CA HIS A 72 3.97 19.22 3.53
C HIS A 72 5.07 18.69 2.57
N ASP A 73 5.64 17.49 2.80
CA ASP A 73 6.71 16.91 1.97
C ASP A 73 6.41 15.47 1.55
N CYS A 74 5.44 15.32 0.64
CA CYS A 74 5.08 14.04 0.04
C CYS A 74 6.25 13.38 -0.72
N GLN A 75 7.20 14.16 -1.23
CA GLN A 75 8.36 13.63 -1.94
C GLN A 75 9.30 12.88 -1.00
N LYS A 76 9.61 13.47 0.15
CA LYS A 76 10.40 12.82 1.19
C LYS A 76 9.71 11.57 1.72
N LEU A 77 8.42 11.66 2.03
CA LEU A 77 7.65 10.50 2.49
C LEU A 77 7.68 9.34 1.47
N LYS A 78 7.49 9.65 0.18
CA LYS A 78 7.57 8.64 -0.90
C LYS A 78 8.95 8.01 -0.99
N LYS A 79 10.01 8.81 -0.82
CA LYS A 79 11.39 8.34 -0.82
C LYS A 79 11.66 7.42 0.36
N ASP A 80 11.24 7.80 1.55
CA ASP A 80 11.45 7.04 2.79
C ASP A 80 10.73 5.67 2.72
N LEU A 81 9.46 5.66 2.30
CA LEU A 81 8.71 4.42 2.05
C LEU A 81 9.35 3.57 0.96
N GLY A 82 9.82 4.19 -0.13
CA GLY A 82 10.54 3.50 -1.20
C GLY A 82 11.80 2.81 -0.71
N GLN A 83 12.57 3.47 0.16
CA GLN A 83 13.78 2.92 0.74
C GLN A 83 13.50 1.76 1.70
N ILE A 84 12.43 1.86 2.51
CA ILE A 84 11.96 0.74 3.34
C ILE A 84 11.63 -0.47 2.46
N CYS A 85 10.91 -0.27 1.36
CA CYS A 85 10.52 -1.36 0.45
C CYS A 85 11.75 -2.03 -0.19
N GLN A 86 12.66 -1.24 -0.77
CA GLN A 86 13.88 -1.72 -1.43
C GLN A 86 14.79 -2.51 -0.47
N ASN A 87 14.91 -2.04 0.78
CA ASN A 87 15.70 -2.73 1.80
C ASN A 87 15.03 -4.01 2.33
N SER A 88 13.75 -4.21 2.05
CA SER A 88 12.96 -5.31 2.60
C SER A 88 12.85 -6.51 1.65
N SER A 89 12.61 -6.24 0.36
CA SER A 89 12.41 -7.27 -0.67
C SER A 89 12.53 -6.68 -2.08
N ASP A 90 12.60 -7.55 -3.08
CA ASP A 90 12.48 -7.28 -4.51
C ASP A 90 11.03 -7.35 -5.03
N ALA A 91 10.03 -7.34 -4.14
CA ALA A 91 8.63 -7.36 -4.53
C ALA A 91 8.27 -6.13 -5.38
N GLN A 92 7.28 -6.29 -6.26
CA GLN A 92 6.76 -5.17 -7.06
C GLN A 92 5.89 -4.29 -6.18
N VAL A 93 6.34 -3.07 -5.90
CA VAL A 93 5.64 -2.11 -5.03
C VAL A 93 5.31 -0.81 -5.78
N LEU A 94 4.07 -0.36 -5.67
CA LEU A 94 3.60 0.95 -6.08
C LEU A 94 3.25 1.79 -4.85
N ILE A 95 3.84 2.97 -4.73
CA ILE A 95 3.53 3.90 -3.63
C ILE A 95 2.61 5.01 -4.17
N ARG A 96 1.49 5.23 -3.47
CA ARG A 96 0.50 6.27 -3.71
C ARG A 96 0.35 7.10 -2.45
N ILE A 97 0.66 8.38 -2.57
CA ILE A 97 0.36 9.36 -1.54
C ILE A 97 -0.87 10.11 -2.04
N ILE A 98 -1.94 10.07 -1.27
CA ILE A 98 -3.17 10.80 -1.56
C ILE A 98 -2.88 12.25 -1.20
N CYS A 99 -2.68 13.11 -2.20
CA CYS A 99 -2.57 14.54 -1.96
C CYS A 99 -3.99 15.09 -1.78
N HIS A 100 -4.20 15.89 -0.74
CA HIS A 100 -5.53 16.41 -0.38
C HIS A 100 -6.13 17.33 -1.47
N GLU A 101 -5.30 17.90 -2.34
CA GLU A 101 -5.76 18.83 -3.37
C GLU A 101 -4.98 18.60 -4.68
N LEU A 102 -5.72 18.56 -5.78
CA LEU A 102 -5.28 19.14 -7.05
C LEU A 102 -5.07 20.64 -6.82
N GLU A 103 -4.05 21.03 -6.06
CA GLU A 103 -3.73 22.43 -5.82
C GLU A 103 -3.02 22.99 -7.07
N SER A 104 -3.83 23.42 -8.02
CA SER A 104 -3.51 24.43 -9.03
C SER A 104 -4.79 25.13 -9.47
#